data_AF-A0A955ZQB9-F1
#
_entry.id   AF-A0A955ZQB9-F1
#
_cell.length_a   1.000
_cell.length_b   1.000
_cell.length_c   1.000
_cell.angle_alpha   90.00
_cell.angle_beta   90.00
_cell.angle_gamma   90.00
#
_symmetry.space_group_name_H-M   'P 1'
#
loop_
_entity.id
_entity.type
_entity.pdbx_description
1 polymer ?
#
loop_
_entity_poly.entity_id
_entity_poly.type
_entity_poly.pdbx_seq_one_letter_code
_entity_poly.pdbx_strand_id
1 'polypeptide(L)' 'LNEFQGNIIYAVAAYNAGPQAVKRWIGQNGHRDPDEFIELIGYRETRGYVKRVLGSYRIYRTLFGDACRGVSLDRFC' A
#
# COMPACT_ATOMS: atom_id res chain seq x y z
N LEU A 1 -0.30 -5.34 -10.54
CA LEU A 1 0.42 -4.05 -10.41
C LEU A 1 0.28 -3.18 -11.65
N ASN A 2 0.40 -3.75 -12.86
CA ASN A 2 0.26 -2.98 -14.12
C ASN A 2 -1.08 -2.25 -14.25
N GLU A 3 -2.18 -2.84 -13.77
CA GLU A 3 -3.52 -2.22 -13.82
C GLU A 3 -3.62 -0.90 -13.05
N PHE A 4 -2.82 -0.71 -12.00
CA PHE A 4 -2.81 0.52 -11.18
C PHE A 4 -1.48 1.26 -11.28
N GLN A 5 -0.73 1.07 -12.37
CA GLN A 5 0.55 1.77 -12.62
C GLN A 5 1.54 1.71 -11.45
N GLY A 6 1.58 0.58 -10.74
CA GLY A 6 2.46 0.40 -9.59
C GLY A 6 2.00 1.09 -8.30
N ASN A 7 0.83 1.73 -8.27
CA ASN A 7 0.26 2.27 -7.03
C ASN A 7 -0.13 1.13 -6.09
N ILE A 8 0.68 0.94 -5.05
CA ILE A 8 0.52 -0.15 -4.07
C ILE A 8 -0.79 -0.03 -3.29
N ILE A 9 -1.27 1.19 -3.01
CA ILE A 9 -2.50 1.41 -2.24
C ILE A 9 -3.69 0.87 -3.03
N TYR A 10 -3.79 1.23 -4.31
CA TYR A 10 -4.87 0.77 -5.19
C TYR A 10 -4.77 -0.74 -5.45
N ALA A 11 -3.56 -1.26 -5.63
CA ALA A 11 -3.35 -2.69 -5.82
C ALA A 11 -3.78 -3.53 -4.59
N VAL A 12 -3.39 -3.11 -3.39
CA VAL A 12 -3.76 -3.80 -2.13
C VAL A 12 -5.27 -3.68 -1.88
N ALA A 13 -5.86 -2.51 -2.12
CA ALA A 13 -7.31 -2.34 -2.01
C ALA A 13 -8.05 -3.24 -3.00
N ALA A 14 -7.58 -3.34 -4.24
CA ALA A 14 -8.21 -4.14 -5.30
C ALA A 14 -8.07 -5.64 -5.06
N TYR A 15 -6.99 -6.07 -4.41
CA TYR A 15 -6.82 -7.46 -4.01
C TYR A 15 -7.93 -7.91 -3.03
N ASN A 16 -8.35 -7.03 -2.11
CA ASN A 16 -9.39 -7.36 -1.13
C ASN A 16 -10.82 -7.03 -1.60
N ALA A 17 -11.04 -5.89 -2.26
CA ALA A 17 -12.38 -5.42 -2.65
C ALA A 17 -12.72 -5.61 -4.14
N GLY A 18 -11.77 -6.08 -4.94
CA GLY A 18 -11.88 -6.17 -6.39
C GLY A 18 -11.58 -4.84 -7.12
N PRO A 19 -11.12 -4.90 -8.38
CA PRO A 19 -10.69 -3.71 -9.14
C PRO A 19 -11.83 -2.75 -9.48
N GLN A 20 -13.06 -3.25 -9.66
CA GLN A 20 -14.21 -2.40 -9.98
C GLN A 20 -14.58 -1.45 -8.82
N ALA A 21 -14.54 -1.94 -7.58
CA ALA A 21 -14.78 -1.12 -6.40
C ALA A 21 -13.72 -0.03 -6.26
N VAL A 22 -12.45 -0.38 -6.49
CA VAL A 22 -11.33 0.57 -6.44
C VAL A 22 -11.42 1.62 -7.53
N LYS A 23 -11.73 1.25 -8.79
CA LYS A 23 -11.95 2.21 -9.88
C LYS A 23 -13.05 3.23 -9.54
N ARG A 24 -14.13 2.79 -8.90
CA ARG A 24 -15.19 3.69 -8.41
C ARG A 24 -14.66 4.67 -7.35
N TRP A 25 -13.91 4.21 -6.36
CA TRP A 25 -13.34 5.08 -5.33
C TRP A 25 -12.29 6.04 -5.89
N ILE A 26 -11.47 5.60 -6.86
CA ILE A 26 -10.53 6.47 -7.58
C ILE A 26 -11.30 7.57 -8.32
N GLY A 27 -12.38 7.23 -9.03
CA GLY A 27 -13.21 8.23 -9.70
C GLY A 27 -13.82 9.27 -8.75
N GLN A 28 -14.12 8.88 -7.50
CA GLN A 28 -14.70 9.77 -6.49
C GLN A 28 -13.65 10.60 -5.75
N ASN A 29 -12.54 9.96 -5.35
CA ASN A 29 -11.63 10.47 -4.33
C ASN A 29 -10.14 10.33 -4.70
N GLY A 30 -9.81 9.91 -5.93
CA GLY A 30 -8.43 9.65 -6.34
C GLY A 30 -7.54 10.89 -6.46
N HIS A 31 -8.13 12.09 -6.47
CA HIS A 31 -7.43 13.38 -6.46
C HIS A 31 -6.97 13.81 -5.06
N ARG A 32 -7.44 13.12 -4.01
CA ARG A 32 -7.13 13.42 -2.62
C ARG A 32 -5.78 12.84 -2.23
N ASP A 33 -5.25 13.32 -1.11
CA ASP A 33 -4.04 12.77 -0.53
C ASP A 33 -4.21 11.27 -0.24
N PRO A 34 -3.14 10.46 -0.37
CA PRO A 34 -3.23 9.01 -0.21
C PRO A 34 -3.82 8.55 1.12
N ASP A 35 -3.47 9.22 2.22
CA ASP A 35 -3.97 8.89 3.54
C ASP A 35 -5.48 9.21 3.66
N GLU A 36 -5.93 10.33 3.09
CA GLU A 36 -7.35 10.68 3.02
C GLU A 36 -8.12 9.70 2.13
N PHE A 37 -7.57 9.33 0.96
CA PHE A 37 -8.15 8.32 0.09
C PHE A 37 -8.41 7.01 0.82
N ILE A 38 -7.43 6.56 1.64
CA ILE A 38 -7.58 5.33 2.44
C ILE A 38 -8.76 5.47 3.41
N GLU A 39 -8.91 6.61 4.10
CA GLU A 39 -10.04 6.83 5.01
C GLU A 39 -11.41 6.82 4.30
N LEU A 40 -11.44 7.19 3.04
CA LEU A 40 -12.65 7.25 2.21
C LEU A 40 -12.99 5.93 1.50
N ILE A 41 -12.18 4.88 1.65
CA ILE A 41 -12.51 3.52 1.16
C ILE A 41 -13.84 3.08 1.76
N GLY A 42 -14.86 2.83 0.93
CA GLY A 42 -16.23 2.60 1.40
C GLY A 42 -16.40 1.34 2.26
N TYR A 43 -15.63 0.29 1.99
CA TYR A 43 -15.70 -0.96 2.76
C TYR A 43 -14.80 -0.88 3.98
N ARG A 44 -15.40 -0.94 5.17
CA ARG A 44 -14.67 -0.85 6.45
C ARG A 44 -13.60 -1.94 6.58
N GLU A 45 -13.90 -3.15 6.14
CA GLU A 45 -12.96 -4.26 6.12
C GLU A 45 -11.75 -3.95 5.23
N THR A 46 -11.98 -3.55 3.99
CA THR A 46 -10.92 -3.19 3.03
C THR A 46 -10.07 -2.04 3.53
N ARG A 47 -10.69 -1.02 4.12
CA ARG A 47 -9.96 0.10 4.75
C ARG A 47 -9.00 -0.40 5.83
N GLY A 48 -9.49 -1.26 6.73
CA GLY A 48 -8.66 -1.87 7.77
C GLY A 48 -7.58 -2.80 7.23
N TYR A 49 -7.88 -3.54 6.15
CA TYR A 49 -6.91 -4.39 5.46
C TYR A 49 -5.77 -3.58 4.85
N VAL A 50 -6.08 -2.53 4.09
CA VAL A 50 -5.09 -1.64 3.47
C VAL A 50 -4.17 -1.01 4.52
N LYS A 51 -4.74 -0.49 5.62
CA LYS A 51 -3.95 0.08 6.72
C LYS A 51 -2.98 -0.93 7.34
N ARG A 52 -3.43 -2.17 7.59
CA ARG A 52 -2.57 -3.22 8.14
C ARG A 52 -1.42 -3.56 7.20
N VAL A 53 -1.71 -3.79 5.91
CA VAL A 53 -0.70 -4.14 4.91
C VAL A 53 0.33 -3.02 4.75
N LEU A 54 -0.11 -1.77 4.62
CA LEU A 54 0.81 -0.63 4.46
C LEU A 54 1.62 -0.37 5.74
N GLY A 55 1.02 -0.58 6.92
CA GLY A 55 1.73 -0.51 8.20
C GLY A 55 2.87 -1.53 8.28
N SER A 56 2.57 -2.81 8.01
CA SER A 56 3.59 -3.86 7.96
C SER A 56 4.63 -3.62 6.87
N TYR A 57 4.22 -3.13 5.69
CA TYR A 57 5.13 -2.81 4.59
C TYR A 57 6.13 -1.71 4.97
N ARG A 58 5.67 -0.65 5.64
CA ARG A 58 6.56 0.41 6.15
C ARG A 58 7.58 -0.15 7.15
N ILE A 59 7.14 -0.97 8.11
CA ILE A 59 8.04 -1.61 9.10
C ILE A 59 9.07 -2.49 8.40
N TYR A 60 8.64 -3.36 7.48
CA TYR A 60 9.54 -4.26 6.76
C TYR A 60 10.58 -3.48 5.95
N ARG A 61 10.15 -2.40 5.30
CA ARG A 61 11.06 -1.51 4.59
C ARG A 61 12.06 -0.80 5.51
N THR A 62 11.68 -0.44 6.73
CA THR A 62 12.63 0.13 7.70
C THR A 62 13.65 -0.91 8.16
N LEU A 63 13.21 -2.15 8.42
CA LEU A 63 14.08 -3.21 8.91
C LEU A 63 15.06 -3.73 7.85
N PHE A 64 14.61 -3.88 6.61
CA PHE A 64 15.37 -4.56 5.54
C PHE A 64 15.76 -3.63 4.39
N GLY A 65 15.14 -2.46 4.26
CA GLY A 65 15.45 -1.51 3.19
C GLY A 65 16.72 -0.68 3.44
N ASP A 66 17.17 -0.58 4.70
CA ASP A 66 18.44 0.06 5.08
C ASP A 66 19.58 -0.95 5.33
N ALA A 67 19.33 -2.26 5.19
CA ALA A 67 20.28 -3.34 5.50
C ALA A 67 21.51 -3.42 4.57
N CYS A 68 21.65 -2.54 3.59
CA CYS A 68 22.88 -2.42 2.80
C CYS A 68 23.28 -0.91 2.67
N ARG A 69 23.25 -0.15 3.79
CA ARG A 69 24.02 1.10 3.95
C ARG A 69 24.98 1.01 5.14
N GLY A 70 26.06 0.28 4.92
CA GLY A 70 27.35 0.54 5.56
C GLY A 70 27.52 0.06 6.99
N VAL A 71 27.74 -1.25 7.17
CA VAL A 71 28.81 -1.78 8.04
C VAL A 71 29.26 -3.10 7.41
N SER A 72 30.57 -3.25 7.21
CA SER A 72 31.38 -4.47 7.07
C SER A 72 30.70 -5.76 6.56
N LEU A 73 31.25 -6.31 5.49
CA LEU A 73 30.90 -7.60 4.87
C LEU A 73 31.25 -8.81 5.77
N ASP A 74 30.48 -9.04 6.83
CA ASP A 74 30.55 -10.30 7.59
C ASP A 74 29.19 -10.79 8.11
N ARG A 75 28.12 -10.67 7.31
CA ARG A 75 26.98 -11.62 7.25
C ARG A 75 25.91 -11.10 6.30
N PHE A 76 25.72 -11.83 5.21
CA PHE A 76 24.52 -11.80 4.36
C PHE A 76 23.98 -10.40 3.99
N CYS A 77 24.81 -9.58 3.31
CA CYS A 77 24.63 -9.38 1.87
C CYS A 77 25.64 -10.37 1.22
#